data_AF-A0A645I8Y0-F1
#
_entry.id   AF-A0A645I8Y0-F1
#
_cell.length_a   1.000
_cell.length_b   1.000
_cell.length_c   1.000
_cell.angle_alpha   90.00
_cell.angle_beta   90.00
_cell.angle_gamma   90.00
#
_symmetry.space_group_name_H-M   'P 1'
#
loop_
_entity.id
_entity.type
_entity.pdbx_description
1 polymer ?
#
loop_
_entity_poly.entity_id
_entity_poly.type
_entity_poly.pdbx_seq_one_letter_code
_entity_poly.pdbx_strand_id
1 'polypeptide(L)'
;MLPGAKQADGTIKKVSFNHAYTLVLNAKAKNPEAAMKYYEYLCNKSMQLAYAKDNGVPARYSALKDPSLNRAYFDVILESLQKTRFEPLVPYYLEQHDIMNNYLSAIMTKSMPSELAIKTAQSELQELYNQY
;
A
#
# COMPACT_ATOMS: atom_id res chain seq x y z
N MET A 1 2.91 -4.63 19.69
CA MET A 1 2.22 -3.33 19.51
C MET A 1 0.99 -3.58 18.64
N LEU A 2 -0.23 -3.39 19.15
CA LEU A 2 -1.45 -3.51 18.36
C LEU A 2 -1.75 -2.16 17.69
N PRO A 3 -1.83 -2.06 16.35
CA PRO A 3 -2.22 -0.82 15.68
C PRO A 3 -3.55 -0.30 16.20
N GLY A 4 -3.63 1.01 16.50
CA GLY A 4 -4.85 1.63 17.03
C GLY A 4 -5.12 1.45 18.53
N ALA A 5 -4.34 0.62 19.23
CA ALA A 5 -4.42 0.52 20.70
C ALA A 5 -3.68 1.70 21.37
N LYS A 6 -4.24 2.19 22.49
CA LYS A 6 -3.60 3.20 23.33
C LYS A 6 -2.39 2.59 24.04
N GLN A 7 -1.24 3.22 23.89
CA GLN A 7 0.03 2.80 24.50
C GLN A 7 0.12 3.28 25.95
N ALA A 8 1.11 2.78 26.70
CA ALA A 8 1.33 3.13 28.10
C ALA A 8 1.61 4.64 28.31
N ASP A 9 2.17 5.30 27.31
CA ASP A 9 2.41 6.76 27.28
C ASP A 9 1.17 7.56 26.84
N GLY A 10 0.04 6.90 26.63
CA GLY A 10 -1.21 7.50 26.17
C GLY A 10 -1.29 7.76 24.67
N THR A 11 -0.22 7.53 23.91
CA THR A 11 -0.21 7.70 22.45
C THR A 11 -1.00 6.60 21.75
N ILE A 12 -1.56 6.90 20.58
CA ILE A 12 -2.18 5.90 19.71
C ILE A 12 -1.41 5.91 18.40
N LYS A 13 -0.71 4.82 18.10
CA LYS A 13 -0.03 4.65 16.82
C LYS A 13 -1.02 4.04 15.82
N LYS A 14 -1.44 4.85 14.86
CA LYS A 14 -2.19 4.43 13.68
C LYS A 14 -1.26 4.57 12.49
N VAL A 15 -0.92 3.45 11.87
CA VAL A 15 -0.19 3.44 10.61
C VAL A 15 -1.13 2.83 9.59
N SER A 16 -1.44 3.59 8.55
CA SER A 16 -2.15 3.11 7.38
C SER A 16 -1.16 2.58 6.35
N PHE A 17 -1.67 1.74 5.47
CA PHE A 17 -0.92 1.23 4.34
C PHE A 17 -0.89 2.24 3.20
N ASN A 18 0.28 2.47 2.59
CA ASN A 18 0.39 3.23 1.34
C ASN A 18 0.35 2.27 0.15
N HIS A 19 -0.75 2.27 -0.60
CA HIS A 19 -0.89 1.48 -1.81
C HIS A 19 -0.93 2.38 -3.04
N ALA A 20 -0.33 1.92 -4.13
CA ALA A 20 -0.37 2.61 -5.41
C ALA A 20 -0.47 1.59 -6.56
N TYR A 21 -1.18 1.97 -7.61
CA TYR A 21 -1.08 1.29 -8.90
C TYR A 21 0.10 1.88 -9.67
N THR A 22 0.98 1.02 -10.15
CA THR A 22 2.16 1.40 -10.92
C THR A 22 2.00 0.99 -12.37
N LEU A 23 2.29 1.92 -13.29
CA LEU A 23 2.41 1.59 -14.70
C LEU A 23 3.76 0.91 -14.93
N VAL A 24 3.74 -0.30 -15.49
CA VAL A 24 4.95 -1.09 -15.72
C VAL A 24 5.07 -1.40 -17.22
N LEU A 25 6.24 -1.10 -17.79
CA LEU A 25 6.56 -1.44 -19.16
C LEU A 25 6.97 -2.91 -19.26
N ASN A 26 6.29 -3.67 -20.11
CA ASN A 26 6.74 -5.02 -20.44
C ASN A 26 8.10 -4.95 -21.15
N ALA A 27 9.11 -5.67 -20.64
CA ALA A 27 10.45 -5.72 -21.22
C ALA A 27 10.47 -6.23 -22.68
N LYS A 28 9.43 -6.96 -23.12
CA LYS A 28 9.24 -7.47 -24.48
C LYS A 28 8.26 -6.63 -25.30
N ALA A 29 7.95 -5.41 -24.87
CA ALA A 29 7.04 -4.53 -25.60
C ALA A 29 7.53 -4.28 -27.03
N LYS A 30 6.63 -4.43 -28.01
CA LYS A 30 6.95 -4.21 -29.43
C LYS A 30 7.20 -2.73 -29.76
N ASN A 31 6.71 -1.81 -28.93
CA ASN A 31 6.86 -0.37 -29.11
C ASN A 31 7.04 0.34 -27.76
N PRO A 32 8.25 0.26 -27.16
CA PRO A 32 8.52 0.84 -25.86
C PRO A 32 8.46 2.37 -25.88
N GLU A 33 8.84 3.02 -26.98
CA GLU A 33 8.80 4.49 -27.09
C GLU A 33 7.38 5.05 -27.05
N ALA A 34 6.43 4.43 -27.75
CA ALA A 34 5.03 4.85 -27.69
C ALA A 34 4.44 4.62 -26.29
N ALA A 35 4.78 3.51 -25.63
CA ALA A 35 4.36 3.25 -24.26
C ALA A 35 4.88 4.32 -23.29
N MET A 36 6.15 4.73 -23.44
CA MET A 36 6.72 5.81 -22.62
C MET A 36 6.01 7.15 -22.84
N LYS A 37 5.72 7.53 -24.10
CA LYS A 37 4.93 8.75 -24.39
C LYS A 37 3.54 8.70 -23.75
N TYR A 38 2.92 7.53 -23.74
CA TYR A 38 1.63 7.34 -23.08
C TYR A 38 1.73 7.47 -21.54
N TYR A 39 2.80 6.96 -20.93
CA TYR A 39 3.03 7.14 -19.50
C TYR A 39 3.29 8.61 -19.14
N GLU A 40 4.08 9.32 -19.93
CA GLU A 40 4.28 10.77 -19.77
C GLU A 40 2.96 11.54 -19.83
N TYR A 41 2.10 11.18 -20.77
CA TYR A 41 0.76 11.73 -20.88
C TYR A 41 -0.08 11.46 -19.61
N LEU A 42 -0.18 10.20 -19.17
CA LEU A 42 -0.96 9.85 -17.98
C LEU A 42 -0.43 10.50 -16.68
N CYS A 43 0.88 10.66 -16.56
CA CYS A 43 1.54 11.15 -15.36
C CYS A 43 1.74 12.67 -15.32
N ASN A 44 1.38 13.40 -16.39
CA ASN A 44 1.49 14.86 -16.39
C ASN A 44 0.47 15.51 -15.42
N LYS A 45 0.69 16.79 -15.08
CA LYS A 45 -0.14 17.47 -14.08
C LYS A 45 -1.59 17.61 -14.51
N SER A 46 -1.85 17.97 -15.77
CA SER A 46 -3.22 18.21 -16.25
C SER A 46 -4.06 16.94 -16.24
N MET A 47 -3.49 15.81 -16.66
CA MET A 47 -4.16 14.51 -16.65
C MET A 47 -4.39 13.99 -15.23
N GLN A 48 -3.40 14.10 -14.35
CA GLN A 48 -3.57 13.75 -12.94
C GLN A 48 -4.61 14.63 -12.24
N LEU A 49 -4.70 15.92 -12.61
CA LEU A 49 -5.74 16.81 -12.09
C LEU A 49 -7.13 16.45 -12.63
N ALA A 50 -7.23 16.08 -13.91
CA ALA A 50 -8.48 15.60 -14.49
C ALA A 50 -8.97 14.33 -13.78
N TYR A 51 -8.06 13.38 -13.52
CA TYR A 51 -8.35 12.19 -12.72
C TYR A 51 -8.84 12.54 -11.30
N ALA A 52 -8.19 13.52 -10.65
CA ALA A 52 -8.59 13.96 -9.31
C ALA A 52 -9.97 14.63 -9.27
N LYS A 53 -10.33 15.37 -10.33
CA LYS A 53 -11.66 15.98 -10.47
C LYS A 53 -12.77 14.95 -10.64
N ASP A 54 -12.42 13.75 -11.11
CA ASP A 54 -13.32 12.59 -11.18
C ASP A 54 -13.23 11.70 -9.92
N ASN A 55 -12.86 12.30 -8.77
CA ASN A 55 -12.68 11.64 -7.48
C ASN A 55 -11.56 10.56 -7.44
N GLY A 56 -10.67 10.54 -8.43
CA GLY A 56 -9.43 9.78 -8.37
C GLY A 56 -8.43 10.35 -7.34
N VAL A 57 -7.46 9.53 -6.92
CA VAL A 57 -6.35 9.98 -6.07
C VAL A 57 -5.07 10.06 -6.90
N PRO A 58 -4.65 11.25 -7.35
CA PRO A 58 -3.49 11.38 -8.22
C PRO A 58 -2.20 11.05 -7.47
N ALA A 59 -1.29 10.31 -8.12
CA ALA A 59 0.05 10.03 -7.60
C ALA A 59 0.95 11.28 -7.64
N ARG A 60 0.63 12.25 -8.51
CA ARG A 60 1.41 13.49 -8.65
C ARG A 60 1.01 14.50 -7.58
N TYR A 61 1.90 14.74 -6.61
CA TYR A 61 1.66 15.71 -5.52
C TYR A 61 1.22 17.11 -5.97
N SER A 62 1.73 17.61 -7.10
CA SER A 62 1.33 18.93 -7.62
C SER A 62 -0.12 18.98 -8.13
N ALA A 63 -0.70 17.85 -8.51
CA ALA A 63 -2.13 17.73 -8.80
C ALA A 63 -2.93 17.48 -7.50
N LEU A 64 -2.42 16.61 -6.62
CA LEU A 64 -3.06 16.30 -5.32
C LEU A 64 -3.25 17.54 -4.43
N LYS A 65 -2.28 18.47 -4.45
CA LYS A 65 -2.29 19.72 -3.69
C LYS A 65 -2.99 20.87 -4.42
N ASP A 66 -3.62 20.63 -5.57
CA ASP A 66 -4.23 21.69 -6.35
C ASP A 66 -5.43 22.31 -5.59
N PRO A 67 -5.47 23.65 -5.43
CA PRO A 67 -6.49 24.31 -4.64
C PRO A 67 -7.90 24.21 -5.25
N SER A 68 -8.01 23.86 -6.54
CA SER A 68 -9.30 23.69 -7.22
C SER A 68 -10.05 22.40 -6.86
N LEU A 69 -9.40 21.48 -6.15
CA LEU A 69 -9.99 20.21 -5.72
C LEU A 69 -10.82 20.35 -4.44
N ASN A 70 -11.64 19.34 -4.14
CA ASN A 70 -12.33 19.23 -2.85
C ASN A 70 -11.33 19.11 -1.70
N ARG A 71 -10.98 20.23 -1.08
CA ARG A 71 -9.93 20.28 -0.05
C ARG A 71 -10.24 19.42 1.17
N ALA A 72 -11.51 19.34 1.58
CA ALA A 72 -11.90 18.50 2.72
C ALA A 72 -11.55 17.02 2.52
N TYR A 73 -11.68 16.50 1.29
CA TYR A 73 -11.31 15.12 0.96
C TYR A 73 -9.79 14.96 0.80
N PHE A 74 -9.17 15.80 -0.03
CA PHE A 74 -7.77 15.63 -0.39
C PHE A 74 -6.78 16.02 0.73
N ASP A 75 -7.16 16.91 1.65
CA ASP A 75 -6.33 17.24 2.81
C ASP A 75 -6.22 16.06 3.80
N VAL A 76 -7.29 15.28 3.96
CA VAL A 76 -7.25 14.04 4.76
C VAL A 76 -6.31 13.01 4.13
N ILE A 77 -6.33 12.88 2.79
CA ILE A 77 -5.38 12.01 2.08
C ILE A 77 -3.95 12.49 2.30
N LEU A 78 -3.69 13.79 2.12
CA LEU A 78 -2.36 14.37 2.30
C LEU A 78 -1.83 14.16 3.73
N GLU A 79 -2.68 14.29 4.75
CA GLU A 79 -2.32 14.02 6.13
C GLU A 79 -2.02 12.52 6.35
N SER A 80 -2.85 11.64 5.79
CA SER A 80 -2.65 10.18 5.87
C SER A 80 -1.30 9.78 5.27
N LEU A 81 -0.95 10.30 4.08
CA LEU A 81 0.30 9.98 3.39
C LEU A 81 1.55 10.27 4.22
N GLN A 82 1.53 11.29 5.11
CA GLN A 82 2.65 11.59 6.01
C GLN A 82 2.93 10.48 7.04
N LYS A 83 1.92 9.66 7.34
CA LYS A 83 1.96 8.63 8.40
C LYS A 83 2.00 7.21 7.83
N THR A 84 1.60 7.03 6.58
CA THR A 84 1.55 5.71 5.92
C THR A 84 2.92 5.02 5.83
N ARG A 85 2.90 3.70 5.63
CA ARG A 85 4.08 2.89 5.32
C ARG A 85 3.80 2.00 4.11
N PHE A 86 4.85 1.73 3.34
CA PHE A 86 4.82 0.74 2.27
C PHE A 86 4.99 -0.67 2.82
N GLU A 87 4.68 -1.64 1.97
CA GLU A 87 4.79 -3.05 2.23
C GLU A 87 6.27 -3.42 2.12
N PRO A 88 6.70 -4.52 2.75
CA PRO A 88 8.03 -5.06 2.51
C PRO A 88 8.28 -5.25 1.00
N LEU A 89 9.27 -4.56 0.47
CA LEU A 89 9.69 -4.70 -0.93
C LEU A 89 10.63 -5.89 -1.05
N VAL A 90 10.05 -7.09 -1.00
CA VAL A 90 10.76 -8.37 -1.04
C VAL A 90 10.23 -9.22 -2.21
N PRO A 91 11.07 -10.08 -2.83
CA PRO A 91 10.65 -10.88 -3.98
C PRO A 91 9.59 -11.92 -3.62
N TYR A 92 9.53 -12.34 -2.35
CA TYR A 92 8.59 -13.32 -1.80
C TYR A 92 7.35 -12.67 -1.15
N TYR A 93 7.00 -11.43 -1.54
CA TYR A 93 5.94 -10.67 -0.89
C TYR A 93 4.60 -11.41 -0.90
N LEU A 94 4.27 -12.07 -2.02
CA LEU A 94 3.00 -12.79 -2.17
C LEU A 94 2.94 -14.00 -1.22
N GLU A 95 4.01 -14.77 -1.13
CA GLU A 95 4.12 -15.92 -0.23
C GLU A 95 4.06 -15.49 1.24
N GLN A 96 4.75 -14.39 1.59
CA GLN A 96 4.63 -13.79 2.91
C GLN A 96 3.19 -13.37 3.22
N HIS A 97 2.49 -12.77 2.26
CA HIS A 97 1.11 -12.32 2.41
C HIS A 97 0.15 -13.49 2.61
N ASP A 98 0.33 -14.58 1.86
CA ASP A 98 -0.48 -15.80 1.98
C ASP A 98 -0.31 -16.48 3.34
N ILE A 99 0.92 -16.60 3.84
CA ILE A 99 1.21 -17.12 5.19
C ILE A 99 0.44 -16.30 6.23
N MET A 100 0.57 -14.97 6.20
CA MET A 100 -0.11 -14.08 7.14
C MET A 100 -1.64 -14.19 7.06
N ASN A 101 -2.21 -14.21 5.86
CA ASN A 101 -3.66 -14.30 5.67
C ASN A 101 -4.25 -15.62 6.16
N ASN A 102 -3.56 -16.74 5.95
CA ASN A 102 -4.00 -18.05 6.43
C ASN A 102 -4.10 -18.09 7.95
N TYR A 103 -3.06 -17.63 8.65
CA TYR A 103 -3.04 -17.62 10.11
C TYR A 103 -3.99 -16.58 10.72
N LEU A 104 -4.13 -15.40 10.11
CA LEU A 104 -5.15 -14.43 10.52
C LEU A 104 -6.57 -15.00 10.32
N SER A 105 -6.83 -15.70 9.22
CA SER A 105 -8.12 -16.35 8.98
C SER A 105 -8.41 -17.44 10.01
N ALA A 106 -7.40 -18.21 10.41
CA ALA A 106 -7.53 -19.22 11.46
C ALA A 106 -7.90 -18.61 12.83
N ILE A 107 -7.33 -17.45 13.16
CA ILE A 107 -7.70 -16.67 14.35
C ILE A 107 -9.16 -16.22 14.28
N MET A 108 -9.56 -15.62 13.14
CA MET A 108 -10.90 -15.05 12.97
C MET A 108 -12.00 -16.12 12.99
N THR A 109 -11.70 -17.32 12.48
CA THR A 109 -12.62 -18.47 12.48
C THR A 109 -12.53 -19.31 13.75
N LYS A 110 -11.64 -18.97 14.68
CA LYS A 110 -11.36 -19.72 15.92
C LYS A 110 -10.91 -21.17 15.67
N SER A 111 -10.42 -21.49 14.48
CA SER A 111 -9.88 -22.81 14.18
C SER A 111 -8.50 -23.03 14.81
N MET A 112 -7.81 -21.95 15.20
CA MET A 112 -6.54 -21.97 15.90
C MET A 112 -6.47 -20.88 16.98
N PRO A 113 -5.92 -21.16 18.18
CA PRO A 113 -5.66 -20.13 19.18
C PRO A 113 -4.69 -19.05 18.67
N SER A 114 -4.94 -17.79 19.02
CA SER A 114 -4.17 -16.64 18.50
C SER A 114 -2.67 -16.74 18.75
N GLU A 115 -2.26 -17.15 19.95
CA GLU A 115 -0.84 -17.29 20.29
C GLU A 115 -0.14 -18.34 19.43
N LEU A 116 -0.81 -19.47 19.18
CA LEU A 116 -0.29 -20.54 18.33
C LEU A 116 -0.23 -20.08 16.87
N ALA A 117 -1.29 -19.46 16.36
CA ALA A 117 -1.35 -18.98 14.98
C ALA A 117 -0.25 -17.96 14.68
N ILE A 118 -0.01 -16.99 15.57
CA ILE A 118 1.06 -16.01 15.40
C ILE A 118 2.44 -16.66 15.49
N LYS A 119 2.65 -17.60 16.42
CA LYS A 119 3.93 -18.31 16.56
C LYS A 119 4.24 -19.15 15.32
N THR A 120 3.26 -19.87 14.80
CA THR A 120 3.44 -20.69 13.60
C THR A 120 3.69 -19.83 12.37
N ALA A 121 2.92 -18.73 12.18
CA ALA A 121 3.18 -17.76 11.12
C ALA A 121 4.60 -17.21 11.18
N GLN A 122 5.11 -16.87 12.37
CA GLN A 122 6.48 -16.40 12.55
C GLN A 122 7.52 -17.45 12.09
N SER A 123 7.34 -18.71 12.47
CA SER A 123 8.25 -19.79 12.06
C SER A 123 8.26 -19.97 10.54
N GLU A 124 7.10 -20.02 9.89
CA GLU A 124 7.02 -20.17 8.43
C GLU A 124 7.58 -18.96 7.68
N LEU A 125 7.35 -17.74 8.18
CA LEU A 125 7.94 -16.53 7.61
C LEU A 125 9.47 -16.53 7.72
N GLN A 126 10.02 -17.06 8.81
CA GLN A 126 11.47 -17.18 8.98
C GLN A 126 12.06 -18.23 8.03
N GLU A 127 11.36 -19.34 7.82
CA GLU A 127 11.74 -20.35 6.83
C GLU A 127 11.70 -19.78 5.41
N LEU A 128 10.63 -19.06 5.06
CA LEU A 128 10.52 -18.35 3.78
C LEU A 128 11.67 -17.36 3.59
N TYR A 129 11.96 -16.54 4.60
CA TYR A 129 13.09 -15.60 4.56
C TYR A 129 14.42 -16.31 4.29
N ASN A 130 14.67 -17.46 4.91
CA ASN A 130 15.93 -18.19 4.75
C ASN A 130 16.11 -18.85 3.36
N GLN A 131 15.09 -18.85 2.50
CA GLN A 131 15.15 -19.38 1.13
C GLN A 131 15.66 -18.34 0.11
N TYR A 132 15.78 -17.07 0.51
CA TYR A 132 16.16 -15.93 -0.33
C TYR A 132 17.39 -15.22 0.24
#